data_AF-A0A168DPL3-F1
#
_entry.id   AF-A0A168DPL3-F1
#
_cell.length_a   1.000
_cell.length_b   1.000
_cell.length_c   1.000
_cell.angle_alpha   90.00
_cell.angle_beta   90.00
_cell.angle_gamma   90.00
#
_symmetry.space_group_name_H-M   'P 1'
#
loop_
_entity.id
_entity.type
_entity.pdbx_description
1 polymer ?
#
loop_
_entity_poly.entity_id
_entity_poly.type
_entity_poly.pdbx_seq_one_letter_code
_entity_poly.pdbx_strand_id
1 'polypeptide(L)'
;MRCLNLIPLAFCSLALAQVDDDFIAAILYGPDDYEFDVLRDRCVNLKKTQPIFSKIEVGYSNVCELYSELNCADKILEFPAGSFDIEELHFKSIQCEVSAEIAGN
;
A
#
# COMPACT_ATOMS: atom_id res chain seq x y z
N MET A 1 -43.31 -48.21 12.02
CA MET A 1 -43.09 -47.12 11.04
C MET A 1 -41.72 -46.53 11.30
N ARG A 2 -40.85 -46.55 10.29
CA ARG A 2 -39.50 -45.98 10.28
C ARG A 2 -39.60 -44.46 10.25
N CYS A 3 -38.89 -43.74 11.11
CA CYS A 3 -38.49 -42.36 10.83
C CYS A 3 -36.98 -42.36 10.56
N LEU A 4 -36.62 -41.81 9.40
CA LEU A 4 -35.30 -41.85 8.79
C LEU A 4 -34.28 -40.93 9.50
N ASN A 5 -33.01 -41.31 9.37
CA ASN A 5 -31.83 -40.46 9.47
C ASN A 5 -31.96 -39.14 8.69
N LEU A 6 -31.27 -38.06 9.12
CA LEU A 6 -30.21 -37.37 8.33
C LEU A 6 -29.69 -36.08 9.00
N ILE A 7 -28.42 -36.17 9.47
CA ILE A 7 -27.26 -35.27 9.28
C ILE A 7 -27.40 -33.74 9.58
N PRO A 8 -26.53 -33.16 10.43
CA PRO A 8 -26.55 -31.74 10.76
C PRO A 8 -26.05 -30.89 9.59
N LEU A 9 -26.84 -29.89 9.18
CA LEU A 9 -26.40 -28.83 8.28
C LEU A 9 -25.48 -27.87 9.07
N ALA A 10 -24.22 -28.26 9.23
CA ALA A 10 -23.16 -27.34 9.57
C ALA A 10 -22.96 -26.41 8.36
N PHE A 11 -23.54 -25.21 8.41
CA PHE A 11 -23.09 -24.12 7.56
C PHE A 11 -21.72 -23.68 8.06
N CYS A 12 -20.67 -24.34 7.57
CA CYS A 12 -19.36 -23.71 7.50
C CYS A 12 -19.53 -22.52 6.56
N SER A 13 -19.82 -21.35 7.12
CA SER A 13 -19.60 -20.09 6.43
C SER A 13 -18.13 -20.06 6.06
N LEU A 14 -17.79 -20.44 4.83
CA LEU A 14 -16.56 -20.01 4.20
C LEU A 14 -16.68 -18.48 4.13
N ALA A 15 -16.12 -17.80 5.13
CA ALA A 15 -15.74 -16.43 4.96
C ALA A 15 -14.71 -16.43 3.83
N LEU A 16 -15.16 -16.10 2.62
CA LEU A 16 -14.27 -15.59 1.60
C LEU A 16 -13.66 -14.32 2.19
N ALA A 17 -12.51 -14.47 2.84
CA ALA A 17 -11.58 -13.37 2.96
C ALA A 17 -11.28 -12.99 1.51
N GLN A 18 -11.93 -11.93 1.04
CA GLN A 18 -11.52 -11.26 -0.19
C GLN A 18 -10.07 -10.89 0.09
N VAL A 19 -9.17 -11.61 -0.57
CA VAL A 19 -7.77 -11.21 -0.65
C VAL A 19 -7.85 -9.92 -1.45
N ASP A 20 -8.03 -8.80 -0.75
CA ASP A 20 -7.51 -7.54 -1.24
C ASP A 20 -6.02 -7.84 -1.46
N ASP A 21 -5.64 -8.10 -2.72
CA ASP A 21 -4.24 -8.18 -3.11
C ASP A 21 -3.68 -6.76 -2.92
N ASP A 22 -3.39 -6.42 -1.67
CA ASP A 22 -2.70 -5.21 -1.25
C ASP A 22 -1.28 -5.31 -1.81
N PHE A 23 -1.12 -4.97 -3.09
CA PHE A 23 0.17 -4.97 -3.78
C PHE A 23 1.03 -3.86 -3.19
N ILE A 24 2.16 -4.24 -2.58
CA ILE A 24 3.19 -3.30 -2.13
C ILE A 24 3.74 -2.59 -3.38
N ALA A 25 3.50 -1.28 -3.46
CA ALA A 25 3.90 -0.44 -4.57
C ALA A 25 5.27 0.20 -4.33
N ALA A 26 5.58 0.52 -3.07
CA ALA A 26 6.86 1.04 -2.65
C ALA A 26 7.17 0.68 -1.18
N ILE A 27 8.45 0.80 -0.81
CA ILE A 27 8.93 0.67 0.57
C ILE A 27 9.62 1.98 0.96
N LEU A 28 9.24 2.53 2.10
CA LEU A 28 9.94 3.66 2.74
C LEU A 28 10.90 3.12 3.80
N TYR A 29 12.13 3.61 3.81
CA TYR A 29 13.17 3.19 4.76
C TYR A 29 13.49 4.32 5.73
N GLY A 30 13.44 3.99 7.02
CA GLY A 30 13.83 4.86 8.12
C GLY A 30 15.09 4.35 8.85
N PRO A 31 15.42 4.93 10.01
CA PRO A 31 16.53 4.48 10.85
C PRO A 31 16.26 3.09 11.44
N ASP A 32 17.32 2.44 11.93
CA ASP A 32 17.27 1.16 12.64
C ASP A 32 16.54 0.04 11.86
N ASP A 33 16.78 -0.03 10.53
CA ASP A 33 16.15 -0.98 9.61
C ASP A 33 14.60 -0.90 9.60
N TYR A 34 14.04 0.27 9.94
CA TYR A 34 12.60 0.49 9.87
C TYR A 34 12.13 0.54 8.41
N GLU A 35 11.24 -0.37 8.04
CA GLU A 35 10.59 -0.42 6.73
C GLU A 35 9.10 -0.14 6.86
N PHE A 36 8.55 0.58 5.88
CA PHE A 36 7.13 0.85 5.79
C PHE A 36 6.61 0.62 4.38
N ASP A 37 5.74 -0.39 4.26
CA ASP A 37 5.11 -0.76 3.00
C ASP A 37 4.04 0.27 2.60
N VAL A 38 4.12 0.72 1.37
CA VAL A 38 3.14 1.60 0.74
C VAL A 38 2.36 0.80 -0.28
N LEU A 39 1.08 0.63 -0.03
CA LEU A 39 0.18 -0.15 -0.86
C LEU A 39 -0.31 0.66 -2.07
N ARG A 40 -0.53 -0.04 -3.18
CA ARG A 40 -1.03 0.54 -4.43
C ARG A 40 -2.48 1.05 -4.29
N ASP A 41 -2.83 2.00 -5.15
CA ASP A 41 -4.19 2.48 -5.46
C ASP A 41 -4.94 3.05 -4.26
N ARG A 42 -4.20 3.45 -3.22
CA ARG A 42 -4.74 4.11 -2.04
C ARG A 42 -3.81 5.20 -1.54
N CYS A 43 -4.42 6.24 -1.00
CA CYS A 43 -3.68 7.26 -0.27
C CYS A 43 -3.32 6.74 1.12
N VAL A 44 -2.03 6.78 1.47
CA VAL A 44 -1.50 6.36 2.76
C VAL A 44 -1.09 7.59 3.56
N ASN A 45 -1.72 7.79 4.71
CA ASN A 45 -1.38 8.85 5.65
C ASN A 45 -0.29 8.37 6.62
N LEU A 46 0.79 9.13 6.73
CA LEU A 46 1.85 8.86 7.71
C LEU A 46 1.42 9.33 9.10
N LYS A 47 1.74 8.51 10.10
CA LYS A 47 1.54 8.86 11.51
C LYS A 47 2.69 9.73 11.98
N LYS A 48 2.40 10.72 12.83
CA LYS A 48 3.42 11.57 13.47
C LYS A 48 4.46 10.79 14.30
N THR A 49 4.16 9.56 14.68
CA THR A 49 5.04 8.68 15.45
C THR A 49 6.01 7.88 14.57
N GLN A 50 5.83 7.89 13.25
CA GLN A 50 6.76 7.25 12.33
C GLN A 50 8.03 8.09 12.20
N PRO A 51 9.17 7.44 11.90
CA PRO A 51 10.43 8.15 11.74
C PRO A 51 10.45 9.00 10.47
N ILE A 52 11.48 9.82 10.35
CA ILE A 52 11.85 10.45 9.08
C ILE A 52 12.41 9.33 8.19
N PHE A 53 11.91 9.26 6.95
CA PHE A 53 12.36 8.30 5.97
C PHE A 53 13.52 8.88 5.17
N SER A 54 14.59 8.11 4.99
CA SER A 54 15.78 8.50 4.25
C SER A 54 15.75 8.03 2.79
N LYS A 55 15.06 6.92 2.50
CA LYS A 55 14.98 6.33 1.16
C LYS A 55 13.55 5.90 0.83
N ILE A 56 13.18 6.02 -0.44
CA ILE A 56 12.02 5.36 -1.04
C ILE A 56 12.49 4.38 -2.12
N GLU A 57 11.90 3.19 -2.17
CA GLU A 57 12.09 2.22 -3.25
C GLU A 57 10.73 1.94 -3.89
N VAL A 58 10.56 2.37 -5.14
CA VAL A 58 9.33 2.22 -5.91
C VAL A 58 9.43 1.02 -6.84
N GLY A 59 8.46 0.12 -6.74
CA GLY A 59 8.40 -1.10 -7.56
C GLY A 59 8.30 -0.80 -9.06
N TYR A 60 8.81 -1.72 -9.88
CA TYR A 60 9.02 -1.56 -11.33
C TYR A 60 7.83 -0.99 -12.12
N SER A 61 6.60 -1.38 -11.76
CA SER A 61 5.39 -0.97 -12.48
C SER A 61 4.62 0.18 -11.84
N ASN A 62 5.23 0.87 -10.87
CA ASN A 62 4.54 1.89 -10.09
C ASN A 62 5.17 3.27 -10.27
N VAL A 63 4.35 4.28 -10.01
CA VAL A 63 4.77 5.65 -9.76
C VAL A 63 4.19 6.06 -8.41
N CYS A 64 4.95 6.79 -7.60
CA CYS A 64 4.51 7.24 -6.29
C CYS A 64 4.61 8.76 -6.18
N GLU A 65 3.58 9.39 -5.64
CA GLU A 65 3.50 10.82 -5.41
C GLU A 65 3.51 11.12 -3.90
N LEU A 66 4.34 12.09 -3.50
CA LEU A 66 4.42 12.58 -2.14
C LEU A 66 3.60 13.87 -1.96
N TYR A 67 2.95 14.00 -0.81
CA TYR A 67 2.01 15.08 -0.53
C TYR A 67 2.30 15.77 0.81
N SER A 68 2.20 17.10 0.83
CA SER A 68 2.53 17.90 2.02
C SER A 68 1.44 17.81 3.10
N GLU A 69 0.22 17.46 2.70
CA GLU A 69 -0.94 17.31 3.56
C GLU A 69 -1.42 15.85 3.65
N LEU A 70 -2.36 15.61 4.57
CA LEU A 70 -3.05 14.33 4.67
C LEU A 70 -4.03 14.15 3.51
N ASN A 71 -4.41 12.90 3.25
CA ASN A 71 -5.37 12.52 2.21
C ASN A 71 -4.93 12.92 0.80
N CYS A 72 -3.62 12.90 0.56
CA CYS A 72 -3.02 13.11 -0.76
C CYS A 72 -3.44 14.46 -1.36
N ALA A 73 -3.37 15.48 -0.52
CA ALA A 73 -3.59 16.87 -0.89
C ALA A 73 -2.25 17.61 -0.97
N ASP A 74 -2.16 18.53 -1.93
CA ASP A 74 -0.96 19.35 -2.18
C ASP A 74 0.29 18.53 -2.55
N LYS A 75 0.34 18.08 -3.82
CA LYS A 75 1.43 17.27 -4.36
C LYS A 75 2.76 18.04 -4.31
N ILE A 76 3.79 17.40 -3.79
CA ILE A 76 5.16 17.93 -3.72
C ILE A 76 5.99 17.41 -4.88
N LEU A 77 6.08 16.08 -5.00
CA LEU A 77 7.02 15.41 -5.88
C LEU A 77 6.48 14.05 -6.31
N GLU A 78 7.03 13.53 -7.40
CA GLU A 78 6.67 12.26 -8.01
C GLU A 78 7.94 11.44 -8.25
N PHE A 79 7.87 10.14 -7.95
CA PHE A 79 8.95 9.18 -8.09
C PHE A 79 8.52 8.04 -9.00
N PRO A 80 9.21 7.83 -10.14
CA PRO A 80 9.01 6.64 -10.97
C PRO A 80 9.61 5.42 -10.26
N ALA A 81 9.52 4.26 -10.90
CA ALA A 81 10.20 3.05 -10.43
C ALA A 81 11.72 3.27 -10.21
N GLY A 82 12.23 2.79 -9.08
CA GLY A 82 13.63 2.95 -8.69
C GLY A 82 13.80 3.30 -7.22
N SER A 83 15.03 3.61 -6.83
CA SER A 83 15.40 3.95 -5.45
C SER A 83 15.91 5.38 -5.37
N PHE A 84 15.40 6.16 -4.42
CA PHE A 84 15.68 7.59 -4.29
C PHE A 84 15.87 7.99 -2.83
N ASP A 85 16.77 8.94 -2.59
CA ASP A 85 16.96 9.57 -1.29
C ASP A 85 15.88 10.64 -1.07
N ILE A 86 15.26 10.62 0.11
CA ILE A 86 14.14 11.49 0.49
C ILE A 86 14.29 12.10 1.89
N GLU A 87 15.48 12.00 2.50
CA GLU A 87 15.74 12.47 3.88
C GLU A 87 15.37 13.94 4.10
N GLU A 88 15.52 14.79 3.09
CA GLU A 88 15.20 16.23 3.15
C GLU A 88 13.72 16.53 2.85
N LEU A 89 12.93 15.53 2.43
CA LEU A 89 11.54 15.72 2.03
C LEU A 89 10.59 15.59 3.22
N HIS A 90 9.76 16.61 3.42
CA HIS A 90 8.73 16.62 4.44
C HIS A 90 7.36 16.38 3.80
N PHE A 91 6.79 15.21 4.02
CA PHE A 91 5.49 14.82 3.48
C PHE A 91 4.63 14.13 4.54
N LYS A 92 3.30 14.21 4.39
CA LYS A 92 2.33 13.63 5.33
C LYS A 92 1.52 12.49 4.73
N SER A 93 1.45 12.41 3.41
CA SER A 93 0.84 11.27 2.74
C SER A 93 1.54 10.92 1.43
N ILE A 94 1.32 9.70 0.98
CA ILE A 94 1.87 9.13 -0.23
C ILE A 94 0.78 8.32 -0.94
N GLN A 95 0.75 8.38 -2.26
CA GLN A 95 -0.09 7.52 -3.09
C GLN A 95 0.75 6.93 -4.20
N CYS A 96 0.55 5.64 -4.47
CA CYS A 96 1.21 4.96 -5.57
C CYS A 96 0.17 4.33 -6.49
N GLU A 97 0.42 4.39 -7.80
CA GLU A 97 -0.45 3.84 -8.84
C GLU A 97 0.38 3.11 -9.90
N VAL A 98 -0.29 2.36 -10.77
CA VAL A 98 0.37 1.73 -11.92
C VAL A 98 0.87 2.82 -12.86
N SER A 99 2.15 2.76 -13.25
CA SER A 99 2.69 3.68 -14.24
C SER A 99 1.91 3.61 -15.56
N ALA A 100 1.50 4.77 -16.08
CA ALA A 100 0.75 4.89 -17.33
C ALA A 100 1.50 4.28 -18.53
N GLU A 101 2.84 4.23 -18.48
CA GLU A 101 3.67 3.59 -19.51
C GLU A 101 3.45 2.08 -19.61
N ILE A 102 2.95 1.45 -18.54
CA ILE A 102 2.68 0.02 -18.47
C ILE A 102 1.17 -0.28 -18.61
N ALA A 103 0.31 0.63 -18.17
CA ALA A 103 -1.16 0.46 -18.26
C ALA A 103 -1.73 0.53 -19.69
N GLY A 104 -0.93 0.96 -20.68
CA GLY A 104 -1.35 1.15 -22.07
C GLY A 104 -1.06 -0.01 -23.05
N ASN A 105 -0.61 -1.17 -22.57
CA ASN A 105 -0.34 -2.36 -23.41
C ASN A 105 -1.34 -3.50 -23.17
#